data_AF-A0A2H6KHM6-F1
#
_entry.id   AF-A0A2H6KHM6-F1
#
_cell.length_a   1.000
_cell.length_b   1.000
_cell.length_c   1.000
_cell.angle_alpha   90.00
_cell.angle_beta   90.00
_cell.angle_gamma   90.00
#
_symmetry.space_group_name_H-M   'P 1'
#
loop_
_entity.id
_entity.type
_entity.pdbx_description
1 polymer ?
#
loop_
_entity_poly.entity_id
_entity_poly.type
_entity_poly.pdbx_seq_one_letter_code
_entity_poly.pdbx_strand_id
1 'polypeptide(L)'
;MRVGEALQAVVAMDGDLKKDLKKVKEEIKKGIKDVIEDLNVLSLDTKVKEDLQALRGKIEKLAKDVDQNDQNVLVSGALAALKSQKKTLDEEHVNKIKDETNTNLEKNFNEQIQQPLSKAVSDVGTAIGTLGGTFGLDRDDDKKSVEKIFRYIKDKVAAIKGNKGNQNGWKIENATGLTGIAQGVEHYFNFFKSDFGQAVGGWVDGILGQNGVVKKLLSWQDKPADGMKSTLENTNLGGFIRSPINSKADDAATALKGVNDNAGITQKIEAVKKACEYFANKLDEALKDTKSGVLAMVSEAKNASKDRQYNSHRTSLQRSLENANCGCGDCKSSGGKKGENCLKCDKKECNLTQAIATTLVAVSSVSRQVGKELNSVLLGKGTKGISIAELLDQAKKATEDLDGQLTDATDSSQGTDGKSPAQAVDTAIGGVRKMVEQEITNKFNNEVKQPLADAVKELPGAVQEFDRQAQTQIKEAARTYLSKALSD
;
A
#
# COMPACT_ATOMS: atom_id res chain seq x y z
N MET A 1 -75.78 78.07 127.01
CA MET A 1 -74.36 78.18 126.64
C MET A 1 -74.25 79.15 125.47
N ARG A 2 -73.38 80.14 125.59
CA ARG A 2 -73.28 81.28 124.69
C ARG A 2 -72.57 80.86 123.40
N VAL A 3 -73.34 80.76 122.33
CA VAL A 3 -72.88 80.44 120.97
C VAL A 3 -71.79 81.43 120.49
N GLY A 4 -71.75 82.66 120.99
CA GLY A 4 -70.79 83.69 120.59
C GLY A 4 -69.31 83.43 120.91
N GLU A 5 -69.00 82.85 122.08
CA GLU A 5 -67.61 82.53 122.48
C GLU A 5 -67.07 81.31 121.69
N ALA A 6 -67.92 80.31 121.45
CA ALA A 6 -67.61 79.19 120.57
C ALA A 6 -67.41 79.65 119.11
N LEU A 7 -68.20 80.61 118.62
CA LEU A 7 -68.05 81.18 117.28
C LEU A 7 -66.73 81.94 117.11
N GLN A 8 -66.31 82.72 118.13
CA GLN A 8 -65.02 83.42 118.11
C GLN A 8 -63.83 82.46 118.15
N ALA A 9 -63.89 81.39 118.94
CA ALA A 9 -62.87 80.35 118.95
C ALA A 9 -62.77 79.60 117.60
N VAL A 10 -63.90 79.35 116.93
CA VAL A 10 -63.93 78.76 115.58
C VAL A 10 -63.38 79.73 114.53
N VAL A 11 -63.68 81.02 114.62
CA VAL A 11 -63.11 82.05 113.72
C VAL A 11 -61.59 82.20 113.93
N ALA A 12 -61.10 82.10 115.17
CA ALA A 12 -59.67 82.11 115.46
C ALA A 12 -58.97 80.85 114.95
N MET A 13 -59.55 79.66 115.19
CA MET A 13 -59.06 78.39 114.62
C MET A 13 -59.06 78.39 113.10
N ASP A 14 -60.10 78.91 112.45
CA ASP A 14 -60.16 79.06 110.99
C ASP A 14 -59.08 80.02 110.49
N GLY A 15 -58.82 81.12 111.22
CA GLY A 15 -57.74 82.06 110.94
C GLY A 15 -56.34 81.46 111.04
N ASP A 16 -56.06 80.67 112.08
CA ASP A 16 -54.76 80.01 112.27
C ASP A 16 -54.58 78.81 111.35
N LEU A 17 -55.63 78.00 111.12
CA LEU A 17 -55.61 76.92 110.14
C LEU A 17 -55.34 77.46 108.73
N LYS A 18 -55.94 78.60 108.36
CA LYS A 18 -55.66 79.28 107.08
C LYS A 18 -54.22 79.78 106.99
N LYS A 19 -53.62 80.27 108.08
CA LYS A 19 -52.20 80.67 108.10
C LYS A 19 -51.26 79.46 107.98
N ASP A 20 -51.54 78.38 108.70
CA ASP A 20 -50.74 77.15 108.65
C ASP A 20 -50.85 76.47 107.29
N LEU A 21 -52.06 76.36 106.73
CA LEU A 21 -52.27 75.87 105.36
C LEU A 21 -51.58 76.77 104.33
N LYS A 22 -51.56 78.10 104.54
CA LYS A 22 -50.80 79.02 103.69
C LYS A 22 -49.30 78.78 103.83
N LYS A 23 -48.77 78.57 105.04
CA LYS A 23 -47.36 78.27 105.28
C LYS A 23 -46.94 76.93 104.66
N VAL A 24 -47.71 75.87 104.88
CA VAL A 24 -47.49 74.55 104.25
C VAL A 24 -47.55 74.66 102.73
N LYS A 25 -48.50 75.42 102.18
CA LYS A 25 -48.58 75.67 100.74
C LYS A 25 -47.33 76.38 100.20
N GLU A 26 -46.80 77.37 100.91
CA GLU A 26 -45.57 78.07 100.49
C GLU A 26 -44.31 77.19 100.64
N GLU A 27 -44.20 76.38 101.69
CA GLU A 27 -43.11 75.40 101.84
C GLU A 27 -43.16 74.30 100.78
N ILE A 28 -44.35 73.78 100.44
CA ILE A 28 -44.54 72.83 99.33
C ILE A 28 -44.15 73.47 98.00
N LYS A 29 -44.57 74.70 97.73
CA LYS A 29 -44.15 75.42 96.51
C LYS A 29 -42.64 75.60 96.47
N LYS A 30 -42.01 75.93 97.59
CA LYS A 30 -40.57 76.11 97.69
C LYS A 30 -39.83 74.79 97.46
N GLY A 31 -40.22 73.72 98.14
CA GLY A 31 -39.65 72.38 97.93
C GLY A 31 -39.82 71.87 96.50
N ILE A 32 -40.99 72.11 95.87
CA ILE A 32 -41.21 71.80 94.45
C ILE A 32 -40.26 72.60 93.56
N LYS A 33 -40.08 73.89 93.84
CA LYS A 33 -39.18 74.76 93.09
C LYS A 33 -37.72 74.33 93.23
N ASP A 34 -37.27 74.05 94.45
CA ASP A 34 -35.90 73.61 94.74
C ASP A 34 -35.59 72.29 94.01
N VAL A 35 -36.52 71.32 94.00
CA VAL A 35 -36.36 70.06 93.23
C VAL A 35 -36.35 70.29 91.71
N ILE A 36 -37.18 71.21 91.19
CA ILE A 36 -37.19 71.59 89.77
C ILE A 36 -35.85 72.21 89.34
N GLU A 37 -35.23 73.00 90.21
CA GLU A 37 -33.92 73.63 89.97
C GLU A 37 -32.76 72.63 90.12
N ASP A 38 -32.73 71.82 91.19
CA ASP A 38 -31.69 70.80 91.44
C ASP A 38 -31.65 69.73 90.34
N LEU A 39 -32.81 69.22 89.92
CA LEU A 39 -32.92 68.28 88.81
C LEU A 39 -32.71 68.95 87.44
N ASN A 40 -32.49 70.28 87.43
CA ASN A 40 -32.27 71.07 86.22
C ASN A 40 -33.43 70.90 85.21
N VAL A 41 -34.66 70.72 85.69
CA VAL A 41 -35.83 70.48 84.81
C VAL A 41 -36.08 71.68 83.90
N LEU A 42 -35.78 72.88 84.38
CA LEU A 42 -35.91 74.14 83.62
C LEU A 42 -34.86 74.31 82.51
N SER A 43 -33.75 73.55 82.53
CA SER A 43 -32.70 73.57 81.50
C SER A 43 -32.54 72.23 80.78
N LEU A 44 -33.44 71.28 81.05
CA LEU A 44 -33.43 69.95 80.46
C LEU A 44 -33.60 70.01 78.94
N ASP A 45 -34.40 70.95 78.45
CA ASP A 45 -34.57 71.23 77.02
C ASP A 45 -33.24 71.61 76.34
N THR A 46 -32.43 72.43 77.01
CA THR A 46 -31.12 72.88 76.53
C THR A 46 -30.12 71.73 76.55
N LYS A 47 -30.05 70.96 77.65
CA LYS A 47 -29.17 69.79 77.76
C LYS A 47 -29.50 68.70 76.74
N VAL A 48 -30.79 68.39 76.54
CA VAL A 48 -31.24 67.45 75.51
C VAL A 48 -30.87 67.96 74.12
N LYS A 49 -31.03 69.26 73.85
CA LYS A 49 -30.64 69.86 72.57
C LYS A 49 -29.12 69.79 72.33
N GLU A 50 -28.30 70.05 73.34
CA GLU A 50 -26.84 69.94 73.28
C GLU A 50 -26.41 68.49 73.01
N ASP A 51 -26.99 67.51 73.72
CA ASP A 51 -26.71 66.09 73.51
C ASP A 51 -27.12 65.63 72.11
N LEU A 52 -28.29 66.06 71.61
CA LEU A 52 -28.75 65.77 70.24
C LEU A 52 -27.85 66.42 69.18
N GLN A 53 -27.37 67.65 69.42
CA GLN A 53 -26.40 68.31 68.53
C GLN A 53 -25.06 67.57 68.53
N ALA A 54 -24.57 67.14 69.69
CA ALA A 54 -23.36 66.35 69.79
C ALA A 54 -23.50 64.98 69.10
N LEU A 55 -24.66 64.32 69.25
CA LEU A 55 -24.98 63.07 68.56
C LEU A 55 -25.03 63.28 67.04
N ARG A 56 -25.74 64.31 66.56
CA ARG A 56 -25.77 64.69 65.14
C ARG A 56 -24.37 64.94 64.60
N GLY A 57 -23.53 65.69 65.33
CA GLY A 57 -22.14 65.95 64.93
C GLY A 57 -21.31 64.66 64.84
N LYS A 58 -21.52 63.69 65.74
CA LYS A 58 -20.89 62.36 65.64
C LYS A 58 -21.38 61.58 64.42
N ILE A 59 -22.68 61.60 64.11
CA ILE A 59 -23.25 60.92 62.92
C ILE A 59 -22.74 61.58 61.63
N GLU A 60 -22.69 62.91 61.56
CA GLU A 60 -22.13 63.65 60.40
C GLU A 60 -20.65 63.33 60.19
N LYS A 61 -19.88 63.19 61.27
CA LYS A 61 -18.48 62.77 61.19
C LYS A 61 -18.36 61.32 60.69
N LEU A 62 -19.16 60.40 61.23
CA LEU A 62 -19.25 59.02 60.75
C LEU A 62 -19.59 58.95 59.25
N ALA A 63 -20.49 59.81 58.76
CA ALA A 63 -20.86 59.89 57.35
C ALA A 63 -19.73 60.39 56.45
N LYS A 64 -18.97 61.41 56.88
CA LYS A 64 -17.79 61.89 56.16
C LYS A 64 -16.65 60.86 56.13
N ASP A 65 -16.50 60.12 57.22
CA ASP A 65 -15.44 59.12 57.36
C ASP A 65 -15.68 57.86 56.50
N VAL A 66 -16.89 57.62 55.97
CA VAL A 66 -17.20 56.47 55.08
C VAL A 66 -16.35 56.51 53.80
N ASP A 67 -15.99 57.70 53.33
CA ASP A 67 -15.30 57.89 52.05
C ASP A 67 -13.78 57.86 52.17
N GLN A 68 -13.28 58.30 53.32
CA GLN A 68 -11.86 58.55 53.53
C GLN A 68 -11.16 57.39 54.23
N ASN A 69 -11.92 56.46 54.82
CA ASN A 69 -11.37 55.37 55.59
C ASN A 69 -12.11 54.06 55.33
N ASP A 70 -11.46 53.13 54.64
CA ASP A 70 -11.98 51.77 54.47
C ASP A 70 -12.07 50.98 55.79
N GLN A 71 -11.52 51.54 56.89
CA GLN A 71 -11.72 51.05 58.26
C GLN A 71 -12.88 51.70 59.01
N ASN A 72 -13.72 52.50 58.33
CA ASN A 72 -14.95 53.00 58.94
C ASN A 72 -15.81 51.82 59.44
N VAL A 73 -16.23 51.86 60.70
CA VAL A 73 -16.87 50.73 61.39
C VAL A 73 -18.15 50.23 60.70
N LEU A 74 -18.79 51.07 59.88
CA LEU A 74 -20.02 50.75 59.17
C LEU A 74 -19.79 49.90 57.90
N VAL A 75 -18.64 50.05 57.26
CA VAL A 75 -18.34 49.41 55.96
C VAL A 75 -17.16 48.45 56.02
N SER A 76 -16.31 48.54 57.05
CA SER A 76 -15.06 47.79 57.14
C SER A 76 -15.25 46.27 57.06
N GLY A 77 -16.30 45.73 57.70
CA GLY A 77 -16.62 44.30 57.63
C GLY A 77 -17.00 43.85 56.21
N ALA A 78 -17.85 44.61 55.52
CA ALA A 78 -18.28 44.31 54.16
C ALA A 78 -17.14 44.46 53.14
N LEU A 79 -16.34 45.53 53.26
CA LEU A 79 -15.16 45.76 52.42
C LEU A 79 -14.08 44.70 52.65
N ALA A 80 -13.88 44.26 53.90
CA ALA A 80 -12.96 43.16 54.21
C ALA A 80 -13.43 41.83 53.61
N ALA A 81 -14.73 41.52 53.70
CA ALA A 81 -15.31 40.33 53.08
C ALA A 81 -15.16 40.38 51.55
N LEU A 82 -15.47 41.52 50.91
CA LEU A 82 -15.29 41.73 49.47
C LEU A 82 -13.82 41.54 49.06
N LYS A 83 -12.89 42.15 49.79
CA LYS A 83 -11.44 41.99 49.55
C LYS A 83 -10.99 40.54 49.68
N SER A 84 -11.51 39.80 50.67
CA SER A 84 -11.23 38.37 50.84
C SER A 84 -11.73 37.56 49.65
N GLN A 85 -12.97 37.80 49.20
CA GLN A 85 -13.54 37.09 48.06
C GLN A 85 -12.83 37.43 46.75
N LYS A 86 -12.45 38.70 46.55
CA LYS A 86 -11.63 39.12 45.41
C LYS A 86 -10.29 38.39 45.41
N LYS A 87 -9.62 38.30 46.56
CA LYS A 87 -8.36 37.55 46.69
C LYS A 87 -8.55 36.08 46.28
N THR A 88 -9.61 35.43 46.76
CA THR A 88 -9.96 34.06 46.34
C THR A 88 -10.19 33.97 44.82
N LEU A 89 -10.95 34.89 44.24
CA LEU A 89 -11.19 34.93 42.79
C LEU A 89 -9.89 35.10 41.98
N ASP A 90 -9.02 36.04 42.38
CA ASP A 90 -7.74 36.30 41.73
C ASP A 90 -6.78 35.10 41.86
N GLU A 91 -6.63 34.57 43.07
CA GLU A 91 -5.64 33.53 43.38
C GLU A 91 -6.09 32.13 42.94
N GLU A 92 -7.35 31.75 43.18
CA GLU A 92 -7.83 30.38 42.95
C GLU A 92 -8.45 30.17 41.56
N HIS A 93 -8.98 31.23 40.93
CA HIS A 93 -9.69 31.11 39.65
C HIS A 93 -8.96 31.81 38.51
N VAL A 94 -8.64 33.10 38.62
CA VAL A 94 -7.99 33.85 37.52
C VAL A 94 -6.61 33.27 37.22
N ASN A 95 -5.79 33.02 38.24
CA ASN A 95 -4.47 32.42 38.03
C ASN A 95 -4.57 31.00 37.47
N LYS A 96 -5.51 30.18 37.95
CA LYS A 96 -5.73 28.85 37.41
C LYS A 96 -6.13 28.88 35.92
N ILE A 97 -7.02 29.80 35.54
CA ILE A 97 -7.41 29.98 34.13
C ILE A 97 -6.20 30.41 33.28
N LYS A 98 -5.35 31.30 33.81
CA LYS A 98 -4.09 31.69 33.15
C LYS A 98 -3.15 30.50 32.95
N ASP A 99 -2.97 29.67 33.96
CA ASP A 99 -2.08 28.50 33.87
C ASP A 99 -2.63 27.47 32.88
N GLU A 100 -3.93 27.18 32.93
CA GLU A 100 -4.58 26.27 31.99
C GLU A 100 -4.45 26.76 30.53
N THR A 101 -4.64 28.06 30.31
CA THR A 101 -4.63 28.66 28.97
C THR A 101 -3.22 28.86 28.42
N ASN A 102 -2.32 29.43 29.21
CA ASN A 102 -1.01 29.86 28.74
C ASN A 102 0.04 28.74 28.79
N THR A 103 -0.19 27.68 29.58
CA THR A 103 0.76 26.58 29.75
C THR A 103 0.16 25.23 29.39
N ASN A 104 -0.93 24.81 30.04
CA ASN A 104 -1.44 23.45 29.85
C ASN A 104 -2.08 23.23 28.48
N LEU A 105 -2.70 24.25 27.88
CA LEU A 105 -3.33 24.13 26.57
C LEU A 105 -2.30 23.77 25.48
N GLU A 106 -1.18 24.50 25.44
CA GLU A 106 -0.10 24.22 24.49
C GLU A 106 0.56 22.87 24.78
N LYS A 107 0.82 22.57 26.06
CA LYS A 107 1.36 21.26 26.46
C LYS A 107 0.46 20.12 25.98
N ASN A 108 -0.85 20.20 26.24
CA ASN A 108 -1.82 19.19 25.85
C ASN A 108 -1.92 19.06 24.33
N PHE A 109 -1.91 20.18 23.59
CA PHE A 109 -1.88 20.14 22.13
C PHE A 109 -0.63 19.42 21.61
N ASN A 110 0.54 19.76 22.14
CA ASN A 110 1.80 19.16 21.71
C ASN A 110 1.85 17.67 22.06
N GLU A 111 1.55 17.29 23.30
CA GLU A 111 1.70 15.92 23.81
C GLU A 111 0.60 14.97 23.30
N GLN A 112 -0.64 15.46 23.17
CA GLN A 112 -1.80 14.60 22.88
C GLN A 112 -2.23 14.63 21.41
N ILE A 113 -1.81 15.63 20.64
CA ILE A 113 -2.25 15.79 19.24
C ILE A 113 -1.05 15.84 18.30
N GLN A 114 -0.17 16.83 18.45
CA GLN A 114 0.91 17.06 17.49
C GLN A 114 1.93 15.93 17.49
N GLN A 115 2.48 15.56 18.65
CA GLN A 115 3.50 14.52 18.75
C GLN A 115 3.00 13.14 18.28
N PRO A 116 1.82 12.65 18.71
CA PRO A 116 1.30 11.37 18.22
C PRO A 116 1.11 11.34 16.70
N LEU A 117 0.58 12.41 16.10
CA LEU A 117 0.41 12.50 14.66
C LEU A 117 1.75 12.56 13.92
N SER A 118 2.68 13.40 14.38
CA SER A 118 4.02 13.50 13.78
C SER A 118 4.76 12.16 13.83
N LYS A 119 4.64 11.44 14.96
CA LYS A 119 5.20 10.11 15.12
C LYS A 119 4.59 9.12 14.13
N ALA A 120 3.25 9.05 14.05
CA ALA A 120 2.56 8.15 13.13
C ALA A 120 2.97 8.39 11.66
N VAL A 121 3.07 9.65 11.22
CA VAL A 121 3.51 9.99 9.86
C VAL A 121 4.99 9.63 9.64
N SER A 122 5.84 9.85 10.64
CA SER A 122 7.25 9.46 10.60
C SER A 122 7.43 7.94 10.52
N ASP A 123 6.62 7.17 11.24
CA ASP A 123 6.63 5.71 11.23
C ASP A 123 6.30 5.16 9.84
N VAL A 124 5.33 5.76 9.14
CA VAL A 124 5.02 5.43 7.72
C VAL A 124 6.24 5.68 6.82
N GLY A 125 6.86 6.86 6.93
CA GLY A 125 8.07 7.17 6.15
C GLY A 125 9.24 6.23 6.46
N THR A 126 9.36 5.77 7.70
CA THR A 126 10.37 4.80 8.13
C THR A 126 10.10 3.41 7.59
N ALA A 127 8.84 2.98 7.60
CA ALA A 127 8.43 1.70 7.01
C ALA A 127 8.70 1.67 5.50
N ILE A 128 8.36 2.75 4.77
CA ILE A 128 8.68 2.89 3.34
C ILE A 128 10.21 2.89 3.14
N GLY A 129 10.95 3.66 3.94
CA GLY A 129 12.41 3.68 3.91
C GLY A 129 13.05 2.31 4.13
N THR A 130 12.52 1.53 5.06
CA THR A 130 12.96 0.15 5.35
C THR A 130 12.69 -0.75 4.16
N LEU A 131 11.50 -0.67 3.57
CA LEU A 131 11.16 -1.40 2.34
C LEU A 131 12.10 -1.02 1.20
N GLY A 132 12.31 0.28 0.92
CA GLY A 132 13.22 0.75 -0.12
C GLY A 132 14.67 0.33 0.11
N GLY A 133 15.11 0.25 1.37
CA GLY A 133 16.43 -0.27 1.74
C GLY A 133 16.66 -1.73 1.32
N THR A 134 15.61 -2.55 1.26
CA THR A 134 15.72 -3.96 0.81
C THR A 134 16.02 -4.08 -0.69
N PHE A 135 15.72 -3.05 -1.49
CA PHE A 135 15.93 -3.04 -2.93
C PHE A 135 17.27 -2.44 -3.36
N GLY A 136 18.14 -2.07 -2.40
CA GLY A 136 19.48 -1.56 -2.69
C GLY A 136 19.48 -0.25 -3.49
N LEU A 137 18.47 0.60 -3.31
CA LEU A 137 18.44 1.95 -3.89
C LEU A 137 19.58 2.79 -3.30
N ASP A 138 20.31 3.53 -4.14
CA ASP A 138 21.54 4.22 -3.70
C ASP A 138 21.27 5.48 -2.87
N ARG A 139 20.19 6.21 -3.18
CA ARG A 139 19.86 7.50 -2.52
C ARG A 139 18.81 7.30 -1.44
N ASP A 140 19.02 7.94 -0.29
CA ASP A 140 18.09 7.82 0.85
C ASP A 140 16.70 8.39 0.57
N ASP A 141 16.60 9.41 -0.28
CA ASP A 141 15.32 9.96 -0.71
C ASP A 141 14.57 8.98 -1.63
N ASP A 142 15.29 8.26 -2.49
CA ASP A 142 14.68 7.25 -3.37
C ASP A 142 14.16 6.06 -2.55
N LYS A 143 14.85 5.68 -1.46
CA LYS A 143 14.39 4.64 -0.53
C LYS A 143 13.07 4.99 0.15
N LYS A 144 12.73 6.27 0.27
CA LYS A 144 11.52 6.74 0.95
C LYS A 144 10.38 7.09 -0.01
N SER A 145 10.56 6.84 -1.32
CA SER A 145 9.55 7.08 -2.34
C SER A 145 8.97 5.76 -2.85
N VAL A 146 7.65 5.62 -2.73
CA VAL A 146 6.91 4.47 -3.26
C VAL A 146 7.08 4.41 -4.79
N GLU A 147 7.04 5.55 -5.47
CA GLU A 147 7.24 5.62 -6.91
C GLU A 147 8.61 5.06 -7.32
N LYS A 148 9.69 5.46 -6.63
CA LYS A 148 11.05 5.01 -6.94
C LYS A 148 11.23 3.52 -6.69
N ILE A 149 10.68 3.01 -5.59
CA ILE A 149 10.69 1.57 -5.28
C ILE A 149 9.97 0.79 -6.39
N PHE A 150 8.78 1.22 -6.81
CA PHE A 150 8.02 0.52 -7.83
C PHE A 150 8.70 0.57 -9.20
N ARG A 151 9.32 1.71 -9.57
CA ARG A 151 10.12 1.82 -10.80
C ARG A 151 11.32 0.86 -10.79
N TYR A 152 12.02 0.74 -9.66
CA TYR A 152 13.13 -0.21 -9.55
C TYR A 152 12.66 -1.66 -9.76
N ILE A 153 11.56 -2.05 -9.09
CA ILE A 153 11.00 -3.40 -9.24
C ILE A 153 10.58 -3.62 -10.70
N LYS A 154 9.93 -2.62 -11.32
CA LYS A 154 9.55 -2.65 -12.73
C LYS A 154 10.74 -2.93 -13.63
N ASP A 155 11.86 -2.23 -13.44
CA ASP A 155 13.06 -2.44 -14.27
C ASP A 155 13.62 -3.86 -14.12
N LYS A 156 13.62 -4.43 -12.91
CA LYS A 156 14.04 -5.82 -12.69
C LYS A 156 13.08 -6.82 -13.31
N VAL A 157 11.78 -6.60 -13.18
CA VAL A 157 10.73 -7.44 -13.79
C VAL A 157 10.83 -7.37 -15.32
N ALA A 158 11.03 -6.18 -15.89
CA ALA A 158 11.24 -5.98 -17.32
C ALA A 158 12.49 -6.71 -17.84
N ALA A 159 13.58 -6.74 -17.05
CA ALA A 159 14.78 -7.50 -17.41
C ALA A 159 14.53 -9.02 -17.43
N ILE A 160 13.74 -9.55 -16.47
CA ILE A 160 13.35 -10.98 -16.43
C ILE A 160 12.41 -11.30 -17.60
N LYS A 161 11.43 -10.42 -17.86
CA LYS A 161 10.51 -10.51 -19.00
C LYS A 161 11.30 -10.59 -20.31
N GLY A 162 12.30 -9.73 -20.44
CA GLY A 162 13.14 -9.60 -21.63
C GLY A 162 12.34 -9.21 -22.88
N ASN A 163 12.98 -9.31 -24.03
CA ASN A 163 12.44 -8.84 -25.30
C ASN A 163 12.46 -9.94 -26.37
N LYS A 164 11.57 -9.78 -27.36
CA LYS A 164 11.67 -10.54 -28.61
C LYS A 164 12.94 -10.14 -29.36
N GLY A 165 13.57 -11.12 -29.98
CA GLY A 165 14.68 -10.92 -30.88
C GLY A 165 14.26 -10.89 -32.35
N ASN A 166 15.26 -10.72 -33.22
CA ASN A 166 15.11 -10.75 -34.67
C ASN A 166 15.45 -12.15 -35.20
N GLN A 167 14.58 -12.68 -36.04
CA GLN A 167 14.82 -13.98 -36.67
C GLN A 167 15.84 -13.87 -37.80
N ASN A 168 16.88 -14.71 -37.76
CA ASN A 168 17.89 -14.85 -38.80
C ASN A 168 18.08 -16.35 -39.11
N GLY A 169 17.20 -16.88 -39.96
CA GLY A 169 17.09 -18.32 -40.20
C GLY A 169 16.68 -19.05 -38.92
N TRP A 170 17.47 -20.07 -38.53
CA TRP A 170 17.25 -20.85 -37.30
C TRP A 170 17.66 -20.12 -36.02
N LYS A 171 18.47 -19.05 -36.14
CA LYS A 171 18.94 -18.29 -34.98
C LYS A 171 17.99 -17.13 -34.71
N ILE A 172 17.73 -16.87 -33.43
CA ILE A 172 17.04 -15.66 -32.99
C ILE A 172 18.05 -14.77 -32.27
N GLU A 173 18.41 -13.66 -32.89
CA GLU A 173 19.40 -12.73 -32.38
C GLU A 173 18.76 -11.73 -31.43
N ASN A 174 19.45 -11.39 -30.34
CA ASN A 174 19.03 -10.41 -29.33
C ASN A 174 17.74 -10.75 -28.56
N ALA A 175 17.24 -11.97 -28.65
CA ALA A 175 16.15 -12.44 -27.80
C ALA A 175 16.65 -12.61 -26.35
N THR A 176 15.89 -12.08 -25.38
CA THR A 176 16.26 -12.12 -23.96
C THR A 176 15.09 -12.50 -23.08
N GLY A 177 15.39 -13.00 -21.87
CA GLY A 177 14.40 -13.30 -20.84
C GLY A 177 13.35 -14.33 -21.25
N LEU A 178 12.22 -14.32 -20.55
CA LEU A 178 11.11 -15.26 -20.77
C LEU A 178 10.44 -15.06 -22.12
N THR A 179 10.34 -13.82 -22.59
CA THR A 179 9.78 -13.48 -23.91
C THR A 179 10.63 -14.07 -25.03
N GLY A 180 11.96 -13.97 -24.94
CA GLY A 180 12.88 -14.58 -25.89
C GLY A 180 12.80 -16.11 -25.90
N ILE A 181 12.73 -16.74 -24.72
CA ILE A 181 12.54 -18.21 -24.62
C ILE A 181 11.24 -18.64 -25.29
N ALA A 182 10.13 -17.96 -25.00
CA ALA A 182 8.83 -18.25 -25.60
C ALA A 182 8.87 -18.11 -27.13
N GLN A 183 9.55 -17.08 -27.66
CA GLN A 183 9.76 -16.90 -29.09
C GLN A 183 10.60 -18.04 -29.70
N GLY A 184 11.62 -18.52 -29.00
CA GLY A 184 12.43 -19.68 -29.43
C GLY A 184 11.60 -20.96 -29.55
N VAL A 185 10.76 -21.24 -28.55
CA VAL A 185 9.85 -22.40 -28.59
C VAL A 185 8.81 -22.24 -29.70
N GLU A 186 8.26 -21.04 -29.88
CA GLU A 186 7.35 -20.75 -30.98
C GLU A 186 8.01 -20.93 -32.34
N HIS A 187 9.25 -20.48 -32.52
CA HIS A 187 10.00 -20.70 -33.74
C HIS A 187 10.24 -22.18 -34.02
N TYR A 188 10.64 -22.95 -33.00
CA TYR A 188 10.79 -24.41 -33.09
C TYR A 188 9.47 -25.08 -33.49
N PHE A 189 8.36 -24.74 -32.82
CA PHE A 189 7.04 -25.25 -33.15
C PHE A 189 6.63 -24.91 -34.59
N ASN A 190 6.86 -23.68 -35.04
CA ASN A 190 6.51 -23.22 -36.38
C ASN A 190 7.34 -23.93 -37.47
N PHE A 191 8.60 -24.25 -37.19
CA PHE A 191 9.40 -25.10 -38.08
C PHE A 191 8.77 -26.48 -38.26
N PHE A 192 8.33 -27.14 -37.17
CA PHE A 192 7.63 -28.43 -37.33
C PHE A 192 6.25 -28.27 -37.99
N LYS A 193 5.53 -27.17 -37.74
CA LYS A 193 4.21 -26.89 -38.33
C LYS A 193 4.29 -26.67 -39.86
N SER A 194 5.32 -25.98 -40.33
CA SER A 194 5.47 -25.61 -41.76
C SER A 194 6.39 -26.55 -42.54
N ASP A 195 7.44 -27.06 -41.89
CA ASP A 195 8.57 -27.73 -42.52
C ASP A 195 8.86 -29.11 -41.90
N PHE A 196 7.85 -29.82 -41.38
CA PHE A 196 8.01 -31.17 -40.82
C PHE A 196 8.76 -32.12 -41.78
N GLY A 197 8.46 -32.05 -43.08
CA GLY A 197 9.16 -32.83 -44.10
C GLY A 197 10.65 -32.52 -44.21
N GLN A 198 11.07 -31.27 -43.94
CA GLN A 198 12.49 -30.92 -43.85
C GLN A 198 13.14 -31.53 -42.60
N ALA A 199 12.44 -31.57 -41.46
CA ALA A 199 12.93 -32.26 -40.26
C ALA A 199 13.15 -33.75 -40.53
N VAL A 200 12.18 -34.42 -41.16
CA VAL A 200 12.29 -35.83 -41.58
C VAL A 200 13.43 -36.02 -42.58
N GLY A 201 13.60 -35.09 -43.53
CA GLY A 201 14.71 -35.10 -44.47
C GLY A 201 16.07 -34.99 -43.79
N GLY A 202 16.19 -34.11 -42.80
CA GLY A 202 17.40 -34.00 -41.96
C GLY A 202 17.71 -35.31 -41.22
N TRP A 203 16.69 -36.01 -40.72
CA TRP A 203 16.88 -37.33 -40.09
C TRP A 203 17.35 -38.39 -41.09
N VAL A 204 16.73 -38.46 -42.27
CA VAL A 204 17.15 -39.37 -43.36
C VAL A 204 18.60 -39.12 -43.75
N ASP A 205 18.95 -37.86 -44.03
CA ASP A 205 20.29 -37.46 -44.46
C ASP A 205 21.32 -37.71 -43.35
N GLY A 206 20.97 -37.45 -42.09
CA GLY A 206 21.79 -37.74 -40.92
C GLY A 206 22.05 -39.24 -40.75
N ILE A 207 21.02 -40.09 -40.87
CA ILE A 207 21.16 -41.55 -40.79
C ILE A 207 22.06 -42.06 -41.92
N LEU A 208 21.82 -41.62 -43.16
CA LEU A 208 22.65 -41.98 -44.31
C LEU A 208 24.12 -41.58 -44.13
N GLY A 209 24.36 -40.39 -43.56
CA GLY A 209 25.70 -39.82 -43.43
C GLY A 209 26.48 -40.28 -42.20
N GLN A 210 25.81 -40.75 -41.15
CA GLN A 210 26.43 -41.03 -39.84
C GLN A 210 26.25 -42.46 -39.34
N ASN A 211 25.22 -43.19 -39.78
CA ASN A 211 25.00 -44.56 -39.33
C ASN A 211 26.04 -45.51 -39.94
N GLY A 212 26.87 -46.12 -39.08
CA GLY A 212 27.98 -46.98 -39.53
C GLY A 212 27.55 -48.18 -40.38
N VAL A 213 26.37 -48.77 -40.10
CA VAL A 213 25.84 -49.90 -40.88
C VAL A 213 25.42 -49.42 -42.27
N VAL A 214 24.66 -48.32 -42.35
CA VAL A 214 24.23 -47.73 -43.62
C VAL A 214 25.43 -47.28 -44.45
N LYS A 215 26.41 -46.62 -43.83
CA LYS A 215 27.66 -46.23 -44.50
C LYS A 215 28.40 -47.45 -45.05
N LYS A 216 28.54 -48.52 -44.27
CA LYS A 216 29.18 -49.76 -44.72
C LYS A 216 28.46 -50.38 -45.93
N LEU A 217 27.13 -50.46 -45.89
CA LEU A 217 26.31 -50.99 -46.99
C LEU A 217 26.45 -50.18 -48.29
N LEU A 218 26.73 -48.88 -48.18
CA LEU A 218 26.89 -47.96 -49.30
C LEU A 218 28.36 -47.69 -49.68
N SER A 219 29.34 -48.37 -49.06
CA SER A 219 30.78 -48.10 -49.21
C SER A 219 31.20 -46.65 -48.88
N TRP A 220 30.58 -46.07 -47.86
CA TRP A 220 30.85 -44.72 -47.39
C TRP A 220 31.64 -44.70 -46.07
N GLN A 221 32.09 -45.84 -45.54
CA GLN A 221 32.73 -45.94 -44.23
C GLN A 221 33.92 -44.98 -44.05
N ASP A 222 34.73 -44.79 -45.09
CA ASP A 222 35.94 -43.97 -45.06
C ASP A 222 35.69 -42.48 -45.40
N LYS A 223 34.43 -42.10 -45.66
CA LYS A 223 34.08 -40.71 -45.97
C LYS A 223 34.03 -39.88 -44.68
N PRO A 224 34.81 -38.79 -44.59
CA PRO A 224 34.75 -37.86 -43.47
C PRO A 224 33.43 -37.09 -43.46
N ALA A 225 33.04 -36.56 -42.30
CA ALA A 225 31.77 -35.84 -42.12
C ALA A 225 31.61 -34.67 -43.12
N ASP A 226 32.68 -33.90 -43.35
CA ASP A 226 32.66 -32.74 -44.26
C ASP A 226 32.44 -33.13 -45.73
N GLY A 227 32.95 -34.28 -46.16
CA GLY A 227 32.75 -34.84 -47.50
C GLY A 227 31.39 -35.54 -47.68
N MET A 228 30.66 -35.76 -46.58
CA MET A 228 29.41 -36.50 -46.59
C MET A 228 28.27 -35.67 -47.20
N LYS A 229 28.23 -34.35 -46.92
CA LYS A 229 27.22 -33.44 -47.47
C LYS A 229 27.21 -33.46 -49.00
N SER A 230 28.37 -33.28 -49.62
CA SER A 230 28.51 -33.36 -51.08
C SER A 230 28.14 -34.75 -51.62
N THR A 231 28.44 -35.82 -50.89
CA THR A 231 28.06 -37.19 -51.29
C THR A 231 26.53 -37.38 -51.28
N LEU A 232 25.83 -36.86 -50.27
CA LEU A 232 24.37 -36.92 -50.19
C LEU A 232 23.70 -36.10 -51.30
N GLU A 233 24.17 -34.87 -51.54
CA GLU A 233 23.69 -34.00 -52.62
C GLU A 233 23.91 -34.64 -54.00
N ASN A 234 25.12 -35.19 -54.24
CA ASN A 234 25.46 -35.79 -55.53
C ASN A 234 24.66 -37.07 -55.83
N THR A 235 24.30 -37.84 -54.80
CA THR A 235 23.56 -39.10 -54.99
C THR A 235 22.05 -38.93 -54.92
N ASN A 236 21.57 -37.87 -54.27
CA ASN A 236 20.17 -37.60 -53.96
C ASN A 236 19.44 -38.79 -53.29
N LEU A 237 20.18 -39.72 -52.67
CA LEU A 237 19.60 -40.92 -52.07
C LEU A 237 18.61 -40.58 -50.97
N GLY A 238 18.89 -39.53 -50.19
CA GLY A 238 17.98 -39.03 -49.17
C GLY A 238 16.66 -38.52 -49.74
N GLY A 239 16.67 -37.86 -50.90
CA GLY A 239 15.45 -37.44 -51.59
C GLY A 239 14.61 -38.64 -52.06
N PHE A 240 15.26 -39.69 -52.56
CA PHE A 240 14.57 -40.91 -52.98
C PHE A 240 13.96 -41.68 -51.82
N ILE A 241 14.63 -41.75 -50.66
CA ILE A 241 14.10 -42.38 -49.45
C ILE A 241 12.95 -41.57 -48.84
N ARG A 242 12.99 -40.23 -48.95
CA ARG A 242 11.93 -39.34 -48.49
C ARG A 242 10.63 -39.48 -49.29
N SER A 243 10.72 -39.65 -50.60
CA SER A 243 9.56 -39.72 -51.50
C SER A 243 8.40 -40.62 -51.00
N PRO A 244 8.62 -41.89 -50.61
CA PRO A 244 7.55 -42.78 -50.11
C PRO A 244 7.00 -42.43 -48.71
N ILE A 245 7.66 -41.53 -47.97
CA ILE A 245 7.27 -41.14 -46.61
C ILE A 245 6.80 -39.68 -46.49
N ASN A 246 6.90 -38.89 -47.56
CA ASN A 246 6.49 -37.48 -47.56
C ASN A 246 5.01 -37.29 -47.18
N SER A 247 4.10 -38.10 -47.71
CA SER A 247 2.67 -37.99 -47.35
C SER A 247 2.42 -38.18 -45.86
N LYS A 248 3.19 -39.05 -45.19
CA LYS A 248 3.10 -39.26 -43.74
C LYS A 248 3.66 -38.07 -42.96
N ALA A 249 4.72 -37.45 -43.49
CA ALA A 249 5.27 -36.22 -42.93
C ALA A 249 4.27 -35.05 -43.08
N ASP A 250 3.57 -34.96 -44.21
CA ASP A 250 2.53 -33.96 -44.46
C ASP A 250 1.31 -34.16 -43.56
N ASP A 251 0.90 -35.40 -43.32
CA ASP A 251 -0.18 -35.72 -42.37
C ASP A 251 0.20 -35.28 -40.94
N ALA A 252 1.44 -35.54 -40.53
CA ALA A 252 1.96 -35.12 -39.23
C ALA A 252 2.04 -33.59 -39.11
N ALA A 253 2.48 -32.89 -40.16
CA ALA A 253 2.46 -31.43 -40.21
C ALA A 253 1.03 -30.87 -40.13
N THR A 254 0.07 -31.52 -40.79
CA THR A 254 -1.33 -31.11 -40.79
C THR A 254 -1.93 -31.19 -39.38
N ALA A 255 -1.56 -32.19 -38.59
CA ALA A 255 -1.96 -32.30 -37.19
C ALA A 255 -1.50 -31.11 -36.33
N LEU A 256 -0.41 -30.42 -36.71
CA LEU A 256 0.10 -29.22 -36.02
C LEU A 256 -0.64 -27.94 -36.41
N LYS A 257 -1.27 -27.89 -37.59
CA LYS A 257 -1.99 -26.70 -38.07
C LYS A 257 -3.23 -26.36 -37.24
N GLY A 258 -3.83 -27.34 -36.57
CA GLY A 258 -4.99 -27.16 -35.69
C GLY A 258 -4.67 -26.53 -34.32
N VAL A 259 -3.40 -26.32 -34.00
CA VAL A 259 -2.99 -25.69 -32.74
C VAL A 259 -3.04 -24.17 -32.89
N ASN A 260 -3.74 -23.51 -31.96
CA ASN A 260 -3.87 -22.06 -31.89
C ASN A 260 -2.49 -21.38 -31.80
N ASP A 261 -2.26 -20.33 -32.58
CA ASP A 261 -1.00 -19.57 -32.55
C ASP A 261 -0.76 -18.91 -31.17
N ASN A 262 -1.84 -18.61 -30.43
CA ASN A 262 -1.78 -18.10 -29.06
C ASN A 262 -1.61 -19.19 -27.98
N ALA A 263 -1.41 -20.45 -28.38
CA ALA A 263 -1.17 -21.54 -27.43
C ALA A 263 0.11 -21.31 -26.62
N GLY A 264 0.09 -21.75 -25.36
CA GLY A 264 1.25 -21.72 -24.48
C GLY A 264 2.38 -22.65 -24.93
N ILE A 265 3.56 -22.47 -24.34
CA ILE A 265 4.77 -23.28 -24.57
C ILE A 265 4.45 -24.77 -24.41
N THR A 266 3.74 -25.13 -23.33
CA THR A 266 3.37 -26.52 -23.03
C THR A 266 2.56 -27.16 -24.14
N GLN A 267 1.54 -26.45 -24.64
CA GLN A 267 0.65 -26.95 -25.69
C GLN A 267 1.38 -27.08 -27.02
N LYS A 268 2.23 -26.11 -27.37
CA LYS A 268 3.04 -26.15 -28.59
C LYS A 268 4.00 -27.34 -28.59
N ILE A 269 4.71 -27.60 -27.48
CA ILE A 269 5.63 -28.74 -27.37
C ILE A 269 4.90 -30.09 -27.35
N GLU A 270 3.77 -30.18 -26.65
CA GLU A 270 2.91 -31.39 -26.66
C GLU A 270 2.43 -31.73 -28.08
N ALA A 271 2.11 -30.71 -28.88
CA ALA A 271 1.71 -30.89 -30.27
C ALA A 271 2.85 -31.44 -31.12
N VAL A 272 4.08 -30.91 -31.01
CA VAL A 272 5.25 -31.45 -31.73
C VAL A 272 5.50 -32.90 -31.35
N LYS A 273 5.48 -33.22 -30.04
CA LYS A 273 5.59 -34.60 -29.55
C LYS A 273 4.58 -35.52 -30.22
N LYS A 274 3.30 -35.14 -30.22
CA LYS A 274 2.22 -35.93 -30.85
C LYS A 274 2.41 -36.09 -32.35
N ALA A 275 2.85 -35.05 -33.06
CA ALA A 275 3.12 -35.13 -34.49
C ALA A 275 4.27 -36.10 -34.79
N CYS A 276 5.34 -36.09 -34.00
CA CYS A 276 6.43 -37.08 -34.13
C CYS A 276 5.95 -38.51 -33.83
N GLU A 277 5.17 -38.72 -32.77
CA GLU A 277 4.59 -40.03 -32.44
C GLU A 277 3.64 -40.52 -33.53
N TYR A 278 2.81 -39.63 -34.09
CA TYR A 278 1.90 -39.93 -35.19
C TYR A 278 2.66 -40.33 -36.46
N PHE A 279 3.67 -39.55 -36.86
CA PHE A 279 4.52 -39.88 -37.99
C PHE A 279 5.16 -41.26 -37.84
N ALA A 280 5.76 -41.53 -36.68
CA ALA A 280 6.39 -42.83 -36.41
C ALA A 280 5.39 -43.98 -36.46
N ASN A 281 4.19 -43.81 -35.88
CA ASN A 281 3.13 -44.82 -35.92
C ASN A 281 2.68 -45.10 -37.36
N LYS A 282 2.45 -44.06 -38.17
CA LYS A 282 2.06 -44.20 -39.58
C LYS A 282 3.13 -44.83 -40.44
N LEU A 283 4.40 -44.51 -40.16
CA LEU A 283 5.53 -45.16 -40.82
C LEU A 283 5.61 -46.64 -40.44
N ASP A 284 5.53 -46.97 -39.15
CA ASP A 284 5.56 -48.37 -38.68
C ASP A 284 4.39 -49.20 -39.21
N GLU A 285 3.17 -48.64 -39.25
CA GLU A 285 1.99 -49.28 -39.85
C GLU A 285 2.27 -49.67 -41.30
N ALA A 286 2.82 -48.72 -42.07
CA ALA A 286 3.12 -48.94 -43.47
C ALA A 286 4.30 -49.90 -43.66
N LEU A 287 5.31 -49.88 -42.79
CA LEU A 287 6.42 -50.85 -42.83
C LEU A 287 5.98 -52.28 -42.52
N LYS A 288 4.93 -52.46 -41.70
CA LYS A 288 4.35 -53.77 -41.32
C LYS A 288 3.40 -54.37 -42.35
N ASP A 289 2.87 -53.57 -43.28
CA ASP A 289 1.90 -54.05 -44.26
C ASP A 289 2.55 -55.06 -45.23
N THR A 290 1.91 -56.21 -45.44
CA THR A 290 2.36 -57.22 -46.41
C THR A 290 2.27 -56.76 -47.87
N LYS A 291 1.43 -55.74 -48.18
CA LYS A 291 1.24 -55.17 -49.53
C LYS A 291 2.01 -53.87 -49.76
N SER A 292 2.22 -53.05 -48.72
CA SER A 292 2.92 -51.75 -48.77
C SER A 292 4.14 -51.65 -47.83
N GLY A 293 4.64 -52.79 -47.36
CA GLY A 293 5.72 -52.94 -46.37
C GLY A 293 7.08 -52.38 -46.77
N VAL A 294 8.08 -52.64 -45.92
CA VAL A 294 9.47 -52.20 -46.13
C VAL A 294 9.95 -52.40 -47.57
N LEU A 295 9.66 -53.55 -48.18
CA LEU A 295 10.08 -53.87 -49.55
C LEU A 295 9.35 -53.05 -50.62
N ALA A 296 8.08 -52.69 -50.40
CA ALA A 296 7.32 -51.84 -51.32
C ALA A 296 7.82 -50.40 -51.27
N MET A 297 8.05 -49.84 -50.07
CA MET A 297 8.67 -48.53 -49.90
C MET A 297 10.09 -48.47 -50.45
N VAL A 298 10.88 -49.53 -50.25
CA VAL A 298 12.20 -49.67 -50.90
C VAL A 298 12.04 -49.65 -52.43
N SER A 299 11.03 -50.33 -52.96
CA SER A 299 10.78 -50.37 -54.41
C SER A 299 10.36 -49.01 -54.94
N GLU A 300 9.53 -48.26 -54.21
CA GLU A 300 9.15 -46.88 -54.54
C GLU A 300 10.37 -45.95 -54.52
N ALA A 301 11.19 -45.98 -53.46
CA ALA A 301 12.43 -45.22 -53.38
C ALA A 301 13.40 -45.57 -54.52
N LYS A 302 13.52 -46.87 -54.86
CA LYS A 302 14.31 -47.33 -56.01
C LYS A 302 13.74 -46.84 -57.34
N ASN A 303 12.43 -46.83 -57.51
CA ASN A 303 11.79 -46.35 -58.73
C ASN A 303 11.94 -44.83 -58.88
N ALA A 304 11.84 -44.07 -57.78
CA ALA A 304 12.15 -42.65 -57.74
C ALA A 304 13.61 -42.37 -58.19
N SER A 305 14.56 -43.24 -57.83
CA SER A 305 15.95 -43.16 -58.30
C SER A 305 16.16 -43.48 -59.79
N LYS A 306 15.17 -44.09 -60.46
CA LYS A 306 15.22 -44.49 -61.87
C LYS A 306 14.55 -43.49 -62.80
N ASP A 307 13.82 -42.52 -62.26
CA ASP A 307 13.10 -41.50 -63.03
C ASP A 307 14.08 -40.64 -63.88
N ARG A 308 13.68 -40.35 -65.13
CA ARG A 308 14.48 -39.63 -66.12
C ARG A 308 14.76 -38.19 -65.72
N GLN A 309 13.97 -37.62 -64.80
CA GLN A 309 14.16 -36.28 -64.27
C GLN A 309 15.48 -36.10 -63.48
N TYR A 310 16.11 -37.19 -63.04
CA TYR A 310 17.31 -37.17 -62.17
C TYR A 310 18.58 -37.78 -62.83
N ASN A 311 18.69 -37.74 -64.16
CA ASN A 311 19.75 -38.41 -64.94
C ASN A 311 21.20 -38.09 -64.48
N SER A 312 21.49 -36.87 -64.00
CA SER A 312 22.81 -36.48 -63.50
C SER A 312 23.19 -37.23 -62.21
N HIS A 313 22.27 -37.30 -61.24
CA HIS A 313 22.45 -37.96 -59.95
C HIS A 313 22.48 -39.48 -60.06
N ARG A 314 21.78 -40.04 -61.05
CA ARG A 314 21.77 -41.48 -61.34
C ARG A 314 23.18 -42.03 -61.58
N THR A 315 24.03 -41.33 -62.34
CA THR A 315 25.40 -41.79 -62.60
C THR A 315 26.28 -41.79 -61.35
N SER A 316 26.01 -40.90 -60.40
CA SER A 316 26.73 -40.76 -59.12
C SER A 316 26.28 -41.82 -58.10
N LEU A 317 24.97 -42.06 -57.99
CA LEU A 317 24.42 -43.15 -57.19
C LEU A 317 24.86 -44.50 -57.75
N GLN A 318 24.82 -44.69 -59.07
CA GLN A 318 25.28 -45.91 -59.71
C GLN A 318 26.78 -46.16 -59.47
N ARG A 319 27.64 -45.13 -59.58
CA ARG A 319 29.07 -45.23 -59.20
C ARG A 319 29.28 -45.54 -57.72
N SER A 320 28.48 -44.95 -56.84
CA SER A 320 28.54 -45.22 -55.39
C SER A 320 28.13 -46.67 -55.07
N LEU A 321 27.12 -47.19 -55.77
CA LEU A 321 26.71 -48.59 -55.68
C LEU A 321 27.68 -49.53 -56.39
N GLU A 322 28.38 -49.07 -57.42
CA GLU A 322 29.41 -49.83 -58.11
C GLU A 322 30.63 -50.09 -57.23
N ASN A 323 30.96 -49.12 -56.38
CA ASN A 323 32.01 -49.16 -55.36
C ASN A 323 31.53 -49.79 -54.03
N ALA A 324 30.24 -50.13 -53.89
CA ALA A 324 29.72 -50.89 -52.76
C ALA A 324 30.42 -52.26 -52.71
N ASN A 325 31.33 -52.46 -51.75
CA ASN A 325 32.15 -53.67 -51.69
C ASN A 325 31.24 -54.85 -51.30
N CYS A 326 31.23 -55.87 -52.14
CA CYS A 326 30.29 -56.99 -52.09
C CYS A 326 31.07 -58.31 -52.05
N GLY A 327 30.75 -59.18 -51.09
CA GLY A 327 31.25 -60.55 -51.02
C GLY A 327 30.15 -61.59 -50.86
N CYS A 328 29.28 -61.79 -51.88
CA CYS A 328 28.25 -62.83 -51.88
C CYS A 328 28.44 -63.81 -53.03
N GLY A 329 29.08 -64.94 -52.75
CA GLY A 329 28.80 -66.16 -53.48
C GLY A 329 27.48 -66.74 -52.95
N ASP A 330 26.50 -66.97 -53.82
CA ASP A 330 25.44 -67.96 -53.64
C ASP A 330 24.16 -67.64 -52.85
N CYS A 331 23.55 -66.47 -53.08
CA CYS A 331 22.10 -66.30 -52.83
C CYS A 331 21.20 -66.98 -53.89
N LYS A 332 21.74 -67.87 -54.73
CA LYS A 332 20.97 -68.68 -55.70
C LYS A 332 21.02 -70.19 -55.42
N SER A 333 21.92 -70.68 -54.55
CA SER A 333 22.18 -72.13 -54.42
C SER A 333 21.48 -72.79 -53.23
N SER A 334 20.96 -72.03 -52.27
CA SER A 334 20.22 -72.61 -51.14
C SER A 334 18.73 -72.65 -51.46
N GLY A 335 18.21 -73.83 -51.78
CA GLY A 335 16.78 -74.17 -51.87
C GLY A 335 16.03 -74.04 -50.53
N GLY A 336 16.27 -72.96 -49.79
CA GLY A 336 15.59 -72.62 -48.55
C GLY A 336 14.37 -71.75 -48.82
N LYS A 337 13.29 -72.04 -48.09
CA LYS A 337 11.98 -71.39 -48.15
C LYS A 337 12.08 -69.86 -48.20
N LYS A 338 11.15 -69.26 -48.96
CA LYS A 338 10.91 -67.80 -49.06
C LYS A 338 10.99 -67.15 -47.66
N GLY A 339 12.04 -66.35 -47.41
CA GLY A 339 12.02 -65.40 -46.28
C GLY A 339 13.35 -65.10 -45.57
N GLU A 340 14.29 -66.03 -45.46
CA GLU A 340 15.31 -65.93 -44.39
C GLU A 340 16.71 -65.43 -44.78
N ASN A 341 17.06 -65.34 -46.07
CA ASN A 341 18.45 -65.05 -46.49
C ASN A 341 18.75 -63.62 -46.98
N CYS A 342 17.82 -62.67 -46.83
CA CYS A 342 18.05 -61.29 -47.30
C CYS A 342 19.16 -60.55 -46.56
N LEU A 343 19.49 -60.92 -45.31
CA LEU A 343 20.59 -60.32 -44.52
C LEU A 343 21.98 -60.80 -44.95
N LYS A 344 22.07 -61.81 -45.83
CA LYS A 344 23.32 -62.40 -46.31
C LYS A 344 23.61 -62.13 -47.78
N CYS A 345 22.78 -61.30 -48.45
CA CYS A 345 22.90 -61.02 -49.89
C CYS A 345 23.79 -59.80 -50.17
N ASP A 346 25.04 -60.01 -50.58
CA ASP A 346 25.96 -58.93 -51.03
C ASP A 346 25.85 -58.67 -52.54
N LYS A 347 24.63 -58.55 -53.07
CA LYS A 347 24.44 -57.92 -54.40
C LYS A 347 24.27 -56.42 -54.19
N LYS A 348 24.78 -55.61 -55.11
CA LYS A 348 24.63 -54.12 -55.09
C LYS A 348 23.18 -53.68 -54.86
N GLU A 349 22.22 -54.37 -55.48
CA GLU A 349 20.79 -54.11 -55.31
C GLU A 349 20.22 -54.56 -53.95
N CYS A 350 20.81 -55.59 -53.33
CA CYS A 350 20.49 -56.05 -51.98
C CYS A 350 21.02 -55.04 -50.93
N ASN A 351 22.25 -54.56 -51.08
CA ASN A 351 22.84 -53.56 -50.18
C ASN A 351 22.05 -52.24 -50.20
N LEU A 352 21.66 -51.76 -51.39
CA LEU A 352 20.79 -50.58 -51.50
C LEU A 352 19.43 -50.82 -50.82
N THR A 353 18.85 -52.01 -50.99
CA THR A 353 17.58 -52.38 -50.31
C THR A 353 17.73 -52.33 -48.80
N GLN A 354 18.79 -52.95 -48.28
CA GLN A 354 19.07 -52.99 -46.85
C GLN A 354 19.36 -51.59 -46.29
N ALA A 355 20.10 -50.76 -47.02
CA ALA A 355 20.41 -49.38 -46.61
C ALA A 355 19.12 -48.53 -46.54
N ILE A 356 18.25 -48.62 -47.56
CA ILE A 356 16.97 -47.92 -47.57
C ILE A 356 16.07 -48.43 -46.45
N ALA A 357 15.93 -49.75 -46.29
CA ALA A 357 15.12 -50.37 -45.24
C ALA A 357 15.60 -49.97 -43.83
N THR A 358 16.92 -50.04 -43.59
CA THR A 358 17.54 -49.63 -42.32
C THR A 358 17.29 -48.15 -42.05
N THR A 359 17.38 -47.31 -43.08
CA THR A 359 17.12 -45.88 -42.95
C THR A 359 15.67 -45.61 -42.59
N LEU A 360 14.70 -46.25 -43.25
CA LEU A 360 13.26 -46.09 -42.95
C LEU A 360 12.92 -46.51 -41.51
N VAL A 361 13.44 -47.65 -41.05
CA VAL A 361 13.25 -48.11 -39.66
C VAL A 361 13.89 -47.14 -38.67
N ALA A 362 15.11 -46.69 -38.95
CA ALA A 362 15.82 -45.75 -38.10
C ALA A 362 15.11 -44.39 -38.02
N VAL A 363 14.55 -43.88 -39.12
CA VAL A 363 13.76 -42.63 -39.14
C VAL A 363 12.54 -42.72 -38.24
N SER A 364 11.81 -43.84 -38.27
CA SER A 364 10.70 -44.08 -37.33
C SER A 364 11.17 -43.99 -35.87
N SER A 365 12.28 -44.66 -35.55
CA SER A 365 12.88 -44.63 -34.21
C SER A 365 13.32 -43.23 -33.79
N VAL A 366 13.97 -42.46 -34.66
CA VAL A 366 14.41 -41.09 -34.38
C VAL A 366 13.21 -40.20 -34.08
N SER A 367 12.13 -40.31 -34.86
CA SER A 367 10.92 -39.52 -34.59
C SER A 367 10.31 -39.82 -33.22
N ARG A 368 10.25 -41.10 -32.81
CA ARG A 368 9.82 -41.48 -31.44
C ARG A 368 10.79 -40.95 -30.39
N GLN A 369 12.09 -40.97 -30.66
CA GLN A 369 13.10 -40.46 -29.75
C GLN A 369 12.90 -38.97 -29.50
N VAL A 370 12.67 -38.15 -30.55
CA VAL A 370 12.34 -36.73 -30.39
C VAL A 370 11.13 -36.54 -29.47
N GLY A 371 10.05 -37.28 -29.68
CA GLY A 371 8.86 -37.22 -28.81
C GLY A 371 9.17 -37.58 -27.35
N LYS A 372 9.99 -38.61 -27.12
CA LYS A 372 10.44 -39.01 -25.78
C LYS A 372 11.36 -37.98 -25.13
N GLU A 373 12.26 -37.36 -25.88
CA GLU A 373 13.16 -36.32 -25.39
C GLU A 373 12.39 -35.08 -24.97
N LEU A 374 11.48 -34.58 -25.83
CA LEU A 374 10.56 -33.49 -25.50
C LEU A 374 9.75 -33.82 -24.23
N ASN A 375 9.29 -35.06 -24.11
CA ASN A 375 8.60 -35.51 -22.90
C ASN A 375 9.53 -35.51 -21.69
N SER A 376 10.73 -36.05 -21.78
CA SER A 376 11.63 -36.18 -20.63
C SER A 376 12.16 -34.84 -20.13
N VAL A 377 12.38 -33.87 -21.03
CA VAL A 377 12.99 -32.58 -20.71
C VAL A 377 11.92 -31.52 -20.42
N LEU A 378 10.93 -31.36 -21.30
CA LEU A 378 10.03 -30.19 -21.27
C LEU A 378 8.66 -30.48 -20.68
N LEU A 379 8.07 -31.65 -20.97
CA LEU A 379 6.69 -31.99 -20.57
C LEU A 379 6.61 -32.89 -19.33
N GLY A 380 7.73 -33.51 -18.97
CA GLY A 380 7.85 -34.42 -17.85
C GLY A 380 7.64 -33.66 -16.55
N LYS A 381 6.78 -34.21 -15.68
CA LYS A 381 6.47 -33.61 -14.39
C LYS A 381 7.65 -33.82 -13.44
N GLY A 382 8.42 -32.75 -13.20
CA GLY A 382 9.62 -32.74 -12.36
C GLY A 382 9.34 -32.19 -10.97
N THR A 383 10.17 -31.24 -10.52
CA THR A 383 10.08 -30.58 -9.21
C THR A 383 8.65 -30.14 -8.89
N LYS A 384 8.09 -30.67 -7.80
CA LYS A 384 6.71 -30.41 -7.32
C LYS A 384 5.60 -30.79 -8.32
N GLY A 385 5.87 -31.70 -9.25
CA GLY A 385 4.85 -32.24 -10.18
C GLY A 385 4.50 -31.32 -11.35
N ILE A 386 5.27 -30.27 -11.60
CA ILE A 386 5.10 -29.32 -12.71
C ILE A 386 6.18 -29.58 -13.76
N SER A 387 5.82 -29.44 -15.04
CA SER A 387 6.79 -29.56 -16.15
C SER A 387 7.57 -28.26 -16.39
N ILE A 388 8.73 -28.32 -17.04
CA ILE A 388 9.50 -27.10 -17.38
C ILE A 388 8.69 -26.19 -18.30
N ALA A 389 7.99 -26.75 -19.29
CA ALA A 389 7.16 -25.98 -20.20
C ALA A 389 6.03 -25.24 -19.46
N GLU A 390 5.40 -25.92 -18.49
CA GLU A 390 4.33 -25.33 -17.67
C GLU A 390 4.87 -24.26 -16.72
N LEU A 391 6.04 -24.48 -16.11
CA LEU A 391 6.72 -23.47 -15.30
C LEU A 391 7.06 -22.22 -16.13
N LEU A 392 7.50 -22.39 -17.38
CA LEU A 392 7.80 -21.27 -18.28
C LEU A 392 6.53 -20.50 -18.67
N ASP A 393 5.43 -21.19 -18.95
CA ASP A 393 4.13 -20.55 -19.20
C ASP A 393 3.67 -19.72 -17.99
N GLN A 394 3.73 -20.32 -16.79
CA GLN A 394 3.34 -19.64 -15.55
C GLN A 394 4.24 -18.45 -15.23
N ALA A 395 5.56 -18.63 -15.33
CA ALA A 395 6.53 -17.56 -15.06
C ALA A 395 6.39 -16.41 -16.04
N LYS A 396 6.21 -16.70 -17.34
CA LYS A 396 5.98 -15.69 -18.36
C LYS A 396 4.72 -14.88 -18.05
N LYS A 397 3.60 -15.57 -17.78
CA LYS A 397 2.33 -14.91 -17.44
C LYS A 397 2.46 -14.04 -16.19
N ALA A 398 3.01 -14.59 -15.09
CA ALA A 398 3.18 -13.84 -13.85
C ALA A 398 4.07 -12.60 -14.03
N THR A 399 5.12 -12.70 -14.86
CA THR A 399 6.00 -11.58 -15.17
C THR A 399 5.29 -10.52 -16.02
N GLU A 400 4.50 -10.93 -17.03
CA GLU A 400 3.69 -10.01 -17.84
C GLU A 400 2.62 -9.28 -17.03
N ASP A 401 1.91 -10.02 -16.16
CA ASP A 401 0.88 -9.45 -15.27
C ASP A 401 1.52 -8.45 -14.29
N LEU A 402 2.66 -8.80 -13.68
CA LEU A 402 3.37 -7.92 -12.75
C LEU A 402 3.95 -6.67 -13.43
N ASP A 403 4.54 -6.82 -14.62
CA ASP A 403 5.04 -5.70 -15.43
C ASP A 403 3.91 -4.73 -15.81
N GLY A 404 2.72 -5.25 -16.14
CA GLY A 404 1.52 -4.46 -16.39
C GLY A 404 1.09 -3.68 -15.15
N GLN A 405 0.91 -4.34 -14.01
CA GLN A 405 0.52 -3.70 -12.75
C GLN A 405 1.52 -2.63 -12.30
N LEU A 406 2.82 -2.89 -12.46
CA LEU A 406 3.87 -1.91 -12.14
C LEU A 406 3.87 -0.75 -13.13
N THR A 407 3.54 -0.99 -14.39
CA THR A 407 3.32 0.08 -15.36
C THR A 407 2.16 0.96 -14.96
N ASP A 408 1.01 0.39 -14.63
CA ASP A 408 -0.16 1.14 -14.21
C ASP A 408 0.10 1.96 -12.93
N ALA A 409 0.88 1.41 -12.00
CA ALA A 409 1.23 2.10 -10.76
C ALA A 409 2.25 3.25 -10.94
N THR A 410 3.07 3.21 -12.00
CA THR A 410 4.19 4.15 -12.22
C THR A 410 4.01 5.09 -13.41
N ASP A 411 3.04 4.84 -14.28
CA ASP A 411 2.72 5.70 -15.42
C ASP A 411 1.85 6.89 -14.98
N SER A 412 2.26 8.09 -15.36
CA SER A 412 1.52 9.32 -15.11
C SER A 412 0.22 9.43 -15.92
N SER A 413 0.09 8.67 -17.02
CA SER A 413 -1.14 8.63 -17.82
C SER A 413 -2.32 8.00 -17.07
N GLN A 414 -2.04 7.17 -16.05
CA GLN A 414 -3.04 6.41 -15.30
C GLN A 414 -3.54 7.14 -14.04
N GLY A 415 -2.96 8.29 -13.68
CA GLY A 415 -3.34 9.02 -12.49
C GLY A 415 -3.94 10.40 -12.78
N THR A 416 -4.39 11.05 -11.70
CA THR A 416 -4.96 12.40 -11.73
C THR A 416 -3.85 13.45 -11.69
N ASP A 417 -4.08 14.59 -12.34
CA ASP A 417 -3.17 15.75 -12.37
C ASP A 417 -1.76 15.45 -12.92
N GLY A 418 -1.65 14.47 -13.83
CA GLY A 418 -0.40 14.11 -14.48
C GLY A 418 0.63 13.43 -13.56
N LYS A 419 0.17 12.89 -12.42
CA LYS A 419 0.99 12.09 -11.49
C LYS A 419 0.63 10.62 -11.60
N SER A 420 1.61 9.73 -11.49
CA SER A 420 1.31 8.30 -11.38
C SER A 420 0.64 7.99 -10.02
N PRO A 421 -0.11 6.88 -9.89
CA PRO A 421 -0.69 6.48 -8.61
C PRO A 421 0.35 6.41 -7.48
N ALA A 422 1.55 5.86 -7.74
CA ALA A 422 2.62 5.81 -6.74
C ALA A 422 3.13 7.20 -6.36
N GLN A 423 3.27 8.11 -7.33
CA GLN A 423 3.66 9.51 -7.07
C GLN A 423 2.58 10.30 -6.32
N ALA A 424 1.31 9.98 -6.56
CA ALA A 424 0.19 10.57 -5.83
C ALA A 424 0.22 10.17 -4.35
N VAL A 425 0.57 8.91 -4.03
CA VAL A 425 0.80 8.46 -2.66
C VAL A 425 1.95 9.22 -2.01
N ASP A 426 3.10 9.34 -2.68
CA ASP A 426 4.25 10.11 -2.18
C ASP A 426 3.86 11.58 -1.90
N THR A 427 3.08 12.19 -2.80
CA THR A 427 2.54 13.55 -2.62
C THR A 427 1.63 13.62 -1.39
N ALA A 428 0.69 12.68 -1.24
CA ALA A 428 -0.27 12.68 -0.15
C ALA A 428 0.42 12.54 1.21
N ILE A 429 1.40 11.64 1.32
CA ILE A 429 2.21 11.46 2.55
C ILE A 429 2.95 12.76 2.87
N GLY A 430 3.59 13.39 1.88
CA GLY A 430 4.25 14.69 2.05
C GLY A 430 3.28 15.80 2.48
N GLY A 431 2.08 15.83 1.93
CA GLY A 431 1.02 16.77 2.29
C GLY A 431 0.55 16.60 3.73
N VAL A 432 0.30 15.36 4.17
CA VAL A 432 -0.08 15.06 5.55
C VAL A 432 1.04 15.45 6.53
N ARG A 433 2.31 15.15 6.20
CA ARG A 433 3.45 15.59 7.00
C ARG A 433 3.46 17.11 7.18
N LYS A 434 3.32 17.86 6.07
CA LYS A 434 3.28 19.34 6.12
C LYS A 434 2.11 19.84 6.96
N MET A 435 0.93 19.23 6.82
CA MET A 435 -0.26 19.60 7.58
C MET A 435 -0.03 19.43 9.08
N VAL A 436 0.55 18.30 9.50
CA VAL A 436 0.79 17.98 10.92
C VAL A 436 1.92 18.83 11.52
N GLU A 437 2.99 19.08 10.77
CA GLU A 437 4.13 19.83 11.29
C GLU A 437 3.88 21.34 11.32
N GLN A 438 3.20 21.87 10.30
CA GLN A 438 3.09 23.32 10.08
C GLN A 438 1.65 23.82 10.23
N GLU A 439 0.72 23.28 9.46
CA GLU A 439 -0.60 23.90 9.31
C GLU A 439 -1.45 23.80 10.58
N ILE A 440 -1.49 22.63 11.23
CA ILE A 440 -2.23 22.45 12.49
C ILE A 440 -1.62 23.27 13.62
N THR A 441 -0.28 23.36 13.68
CA THR A 441 0.45 24.17 14.66
C THR A 441 0.10 25.65 14.51
N ASN A 442 0.11 26.15 13.27
CA ASN A 442 -0.23 27.54 12.99
C ASN A 442 -1.70 27.84 13.29
N LYS A 443 -2.62 26.95 12.91
CA LYS A 443 -4.04 27.10 13.25
C LYS A 443 -4.29 27.08 14.74
N PHE A 444 -3.69 26.14 15.47
CA PHE A 444 -3.81 26.09 16.92
C PHE A 444 -3.31 27.38 17.58
N ASN A 445 -2.14 27.87 17.18
CA ASN A 445 -1.58 29.09 17.73
C ASN A 445 -2.46 30.32 17.44
N ASN A 446 -2.92 30.48 16.20
CA ASN A 446 -3.61 31.69 15.76
C ASN A 446 -5.12 31.69 16.05
N GLU A 447 -5.77 30.52 15.97
CA GLU A 447 -7.23 30.40 16.06
C GLU A 447 -7.71 29.93 17.44
N VAL A 448 -6.83 29.33 18.26
CA VAL A 448 -7.21 28.79 19.58
C VAL A 448 -6.42 29.45 20.71
N LYS A 449 -5.09 29.35 20.67
CA LYS A 449 -4.22 29.81 21.75
C LYS A 449 -4.28 31.33 21.91
N GLN A 450 -4.10 32.07 20.83
CA GLN A 450 -4.05 33.53 20.88
C GLN A 450 -5.37 34.16 21.34
N PRO A 451 -6.54 33.84 20.75
CA PRO A 451 -7.80 34.44 21.18
C PRO A 451 -8.15 34.13 22.64
N LEU A 452 -7.84 32.90 23.10
CA LEU A 452 -8.09 32.52 24.49
C LEU A 452 -7.13 33.25 25.44
N ALA A 453 -5.85 33.35 25.10
CA ALA A 453 -4.88 34.10 25.89
C ALA A 453 -5.25 35.59 25.99
N ASP A 454 -5.73 36.19 24.90
CA ASP A 454 -6.18 37.58 24.87
C ASP A 454 -7.40 37.79 25.78
N ALA A 455 -8.42 36.92 25.70
CA ALA A 455 -9.57 36.98 26.60
C ALA A 455 -9.18 36.81 28.08
N VAL A 456 -8.25 35.89 28.37
CA VAL A 456 -7.77 35.65 29.74
C VAL A 456 -6.94 36.83 30.27
N LYS A 457 -6.26 37.57 29.39
CA LYS A 457 -5.50 38.77 29.76
C LYS A 457 -6.39 39.92 30.24
N GLU A 458 -7.66 39.96 29.81
CA GLU A 458 -8.63 40.98 30.21
C GLU A 458 -9.25 40.72 31.61
N LEU A 459 -9.22 39.48 32.10
CA LEU A 459 -9.85 39.09 33.37
C LEU A 459 -9.41 39.93 34.58
N PRO A 460 -8.11 40.22 34.81
CA PRO A 460 -7.70 41.03 35.97
C PRO A 460 -8.30 42.45 35.94
N GLY A 461 -8.42 43.05 34.75
CA GLY A 461 -9.04 44.36 34.60
C GLY A 461 -10.54 44.33 34.90
N ALA A 462 -11.24 43.31 34.40
CA ALA A 462 -12.66 43.11 34.68
C ALA A 462 -12.93 42.86 36.19
N VAL A 463 -12.10 42.06 36.85
CA VAL A 463 -12.19 41.82 38.31
C VAL A 463 -11.93 43.09 39.10
N GLN A 464 -10.94 43.89 38.71
CA GLN A 464 -10.65 45.16 39.37
C GLN A 464 -11.79 46.17 39.20
N GLU A 465 -12.40 46.24 38.03
CA GLU A 465 -13.54 47.12 37.78
C GLU A 465 -14.78 46.70 38.57
N PHE A 466 -15.07 45.40 38.62
CA PHE A 466 -16.16 44.87 39.44
C PHE A 466 -15.94 45.17 40.93
N ASP A 467 -14.74 44.92 41.47
CA ASP A 467 -14.37 45.24 42.85
C ASP A 467 -14.56 46.73 43.15
N ARG A 468 -14.11 47.61 42.25
CA ARG A 468 -14.29 49.06 42.38
C ARG A 468 -15.78 49.44 42.45
N GLN A 469 -16.61 48.92 41.55
CA GLN A 469 -18.05 49.19 41.53
C GLN A 469 -18.74 48.66 42.79
N ALA A 470 -18.39 47.46 43.25
CA ALA A 470 -18.94 46.88 44.47
C ALA A 470 -18.57 47.70 45.72
N GLN A 471 -17.33 48.18 45.83
CA GLN A 471 -16.91 49.07 46.92
C GLN A 471 -17.70 50.38 46.91
N THR A 472 -17.93 50.98 45.73
CA THR A 472 -18.77 52.18 45.59
C THR A 472 -20.19 51.92 46.10
N GLN A 473 -20.83 50.82 45.70
CA GLN A 473 -22.19 50.48 46.13
C GLN A 473 -22.28 50.26 47.66
N ILE A 474 -21.29 49.60 48.27
CA ILE A 474 -21.22 49.42 49.73
C ILE A 474 -21.16 50.78 50.45
N LYS A 475 -20.31 51.69 49.96
CA LYS A 475 -20.16 53.04 50.54
C LYS A 475 -21.44 53.87 50.37
N GLU A 476 -22.08 53.82 49.20
CA GLU A 476 -23.34 54.52 48.94
C GLU A 476 -24.50 54.01 49.81
N ALA A 477 -24.59 52.70 50.02
CA ALA A 477 -25.59 52.11 50.92
C ALA A 477 -25.41 52.60 52.36
N ALA A 478 -24.18 52.64 52.86
CA ALA A 478 -23.87 53.18 54.19
C ALA A 478 -24.20 54.67 54.31
N ARG A 479 -23.87 55.48 53.30
CA ARG A 479 -24.28 56.90 53.26
C ARG A 479 -25.79 57.06 53.31
N THR A 480 -26.53 56.29 52.51
CA THR A 480 -28.00 56.36 52.44
C THR A 480 -28.63 56.08 53.80
N TYR A 481 -28.11 55.10 54.53
CA TYR A 481 -28.56 54.78 55.88
C TYR A 481 -28.28 55.93 56.85
N LEU A 482 -27.08 56.51 56.82
CA LEU A 482 -26.71 57.64 57.68
C LEU A 482 -27.49 58.92 57.36
N SER A 483 -27.74 59.20 56.07
CA SER A 483 -28.54 60.36 55.67
C SER A 483 -29.98 60.27 56.18
N LYS A 484 -30.58 59.06 56.17
CA LYS A 484 -31.88 58.83 56.79
C LYS A 484 -31.84 59.04 58.30
N ALA A 485 -30.81 58.51 58.96
CA ALA A 485 -30.61 58.69 60.40
C ALA A 485 -30.31 60.15 60.83
N LEU A 486 -29.89 61.01 59.89
CA LEU A 486 -29.69 62.46 60.12
C LEU A 486 -30.93 63.30 59.82
N SER A 487 -31.89 62.77 59.06
CA SER A 487 -33.14 63.45 58.68
C SER A 487 -34.31 63.16 59.59
N ASP A 488 -34.27 62.03 60.29
CA ASP A 488 -35.20 61.64 61.37
C ASP A 488 -34.76 62.26 62.71
#